data_AF-A0A933RSB8-F1
#
_entry.id   AF-A0A933RSB8-F1
#
_cell.length_a   1.000
_cell.length_b   1.000
_cell.length_c   1.000
_cell.angle_alpha   90.00
_cell.angle_beta   90.00
_cell.angle_gamma   90.00
#
_symmetry.space_group_name_H-M   'P 1'
#
loop_
_entity.id
_entity.type
_entity.pdbx_description
1 polymer ?
#
loop_
_entity_poly.entity_id
_entity_poly.type
_entity_poly.pdbx_seq_one_letter_code
_entity_poly.pdbx_strand_id
1 'polypeptide(L)'
;MNEFRGTRLLIADNPKSKIQNPKYHDMLTVKIKRLPHNPDLPLPQKMSEHSSGFDLMAALGEPISIAPGETAFVPTGIALSIPP
;
A
#
# COMPACT_ATOMS: atom_id res chain seq x y z
N MET A 1 5.48 2.46 -23.56
CA MET A 1 5.88 1.40 -22.61
C MET A 1 5.98 2.04 -21.23
N ASN A 2 5.00 1.83 -20.35
CA ASN A 2 5.04 2.37 -18.99
C ASN A 2 5.91 1.44 -18.13
N GLU A 3 7.20 1.69 -18.10
CA GLU A 3 8.12 0.96 -17.22
C GLU A 3 7.74 1.23 -15.76
N PHE A 4 7.27 0.20 -15.07
CA PHE A 4 7.22 0.17 -13.62
C PHE A 4 8.67 0.20 -13.11
N ARG A 5 9.23 1.39 -12.90
CA ARG A 5 10.41 1.59 -12.04
C ARG A 5 9.95 1.45 -10.58
N GLY A 6 9.48 0.25 -10.24
CA GLY A 6 8.71 0.00 -9.02
C GLY A 6 9.58 -0.52 -7.89
N THR A 7 9.54 0.18 -6.76
CA THR A 7 9.98 -0.36 -5.47
C THR A 7 9.09 -1.57 -5.12
N ARG A 8 9.69 -2.62 -4.56
CA ARG A 8 9.01 -3.85 -4.15
C ARG A 8 8.53 -3.72 -2.71
N LEU A 9 7.26 -4.00 -2.45
CA LEU A 9 6.75 -4.20 -1.10
C LEU A 9 6.57 -5.70 -0.86
N LEU A 10 7.16 -6.20 0.22
CA LEU A 10 7.09 -7.59 0.61
C LEU A 10 5.99 -7.76 1.66
N ILE A 11 4.99 -8.57 1.35
CA ILE A 11 3.95 -8.97 2.29
C ILE A 11 4.26 -10.41 2.71
N ALA A 12 4.62 -10.58 3.99
CA ALA A 12 4.83 -11.89 4.58
C ALA A 12 3.53 -12.39 5.22
N ASP A 13 3.21 -13.66 4.98
CA ASP A 13 2.16 -14.38 5.71
C ASP A 13 2.64 -14.73 7.13
N ASN A 14 1.69 -14.75 8.08
CA ASN A 14 1.99 -15.06 9.48
C ASN A 14 2.32 -16.57 9.62
N PRO A 15 3.54 -16.94 10.07
CA PRO A 15 3.99 -18.34 10.11
C PRO A 15 3.21 -19.24 11.09
N LYS A 16 2.29 -18.71 11.91
CA LYS A 16 1.50 -19.49 12.89
C LYS A 16 0.04 -19.76 12.48
N SER A 17 -0.41 -19.38 11.28
CA SER A 17 -1.78 -19.70 10.85
C SER A 17 -1.95 -21.22 10.68
N LYS A 18 -2.78 -21.85 11.52
CA LYS A 18 -3.09 -23.30 11.47
C LYS A 18 -3.91 -23.72 10.25
N ILE A 19 -4.27 -22.79 9.37
CA ILE A 19 -4.89 -23.03 8.07
C ILE A 19 -3.79 -22.81 7.02
N GLN A 20 -2.92 -23.79 6.84
CA GLN A 20 -1.94 -23.77 5.76
C GLN A 20 -2.68 -24.11 4.47
N ASN A 21 -3.20 -23.09 3.78
CA ASN A 21 -3.66 -23.26 2.42
C ASN A 21 -2.39 -23.36 1.53
N PRO A 22 -2.10 -24.51 0.90
CA PRO A 22 -0.84 -24.75 0.21
C PRO A 22 -0.62 -23.86 -1.03
N LYS A 23 -1.60 -23.02 -1.38
CA LYS A 23 -1.49 -22.00 -2.44
C LYS A 23 -0.74 -20.73 -2.01
N TYR A 24 -0.60 -20.46 -0.71
CA TYR A 24 0.02 -19.25 -0.17
C TYR A 24 1.14 -19.63 0.81
N HIS A 25 2.31 -19.99 0.28
CA HIS A 25 3.51 -20.22 1.08
C HIS A 25 4.68 -19.31 0.71
N ASP A 26 4.48 -18.41 -0.25
CA ASP A 26 5.53 -17.51 -0.71
C ASP A 26 5.21 -16.07 -0.33
N MET A 27 6.24 -15.36 0.10
CA MET A 27 6.19 -13.91 0.29
C MET A 27 5.62 -13.23 -0.96
N LEU A 28 4.46 -12.61 -0.81
CA LEU A 28 3.81 -11.89 -1.90
C LEU A 28 4.54 -10.57 -2.15
N THR A 29 4.94 -10.37 -3.41
CA THR A 29 5.54 -9.10 -3.85
C THR A 29 4.48 -8.23 -4.51
N VAL A 30 4.17 -7.08 -3.90
CA VAL A 30 3.32 -6.05 -4.50
C VAL A 30 4.20 -4.99 -5.16
N LYS A 31 3.93 -4.71 -6.44
CA LYS A 31 4.64 -3.64 -7.17
C LYS A 31 3.93 -2.30 -6.91
N ILE A 32 4.71 -1.27 -6.59
CA ILE A 32 4.20 0.08 -6.36
C ILE A 32 4.76 1.03 -7.42
N LYS A 33 3.89 1.87 -7.98
CA LYS A 33 4.26 3.00 -8.84
C LYS A 33 3.88 4.31 -8.14
N ARG A 34 4.87 5.20 -7.95
CA ARG A 34 4.61 6.57 -7.49
C ARG A 34 3.96 7.38 -8.61
N LEU A 35 2.95 8.18 -8.26
CA LEU A 35 2.28 9.11 -9.16
C LEU A 35 2.88 10.52 -9.02
N PRO A 36 2.67 11.44 -10.00
CA PRO A 36 3.30 12.77 -9.99
C PRO A 36 2.99 13.62 -8.75
N HIS A 37 1.85 13.40 -8.09
CA HIS A 37 1.44 14.10 -6.87
C HIS A 37 2.01 13.45 -5.59
N ASN A 38 3.05 12.60 -5.71
CA ASN A 38 3.74 11.93 -4.60
C ASN A 38 5.27 11.90 -4.75
N PRO A 39 5.93 13.03 -5.06
CA PRO A 39 7.38 13.03 -5.20
C PRO A 39 8.05 12.68 -3.85
N ASP A 40 7.51 13.19 -2.73
CA ASP A 40 8.23 13.23 -1.46
C ASP A 40 7.59 12.42 -0.31
N LEU A 41 6.41 11.79 -0.49
CA LEU A 41 5.82 10.99 0.60
C LEU A 41 6.53 9.64 0.71
N PRO A 42 6.64 9.05 1.91
CA PRO A 42 7.13 7.69 2.03
C PRO A 42 6.22 6.71 1.28
N LEU A 43 6.80 5.60 0.80
CA LEU A 43 5.99 4.47 0.38
C LEU A 43 5.29 3.86 1.60
N PRO A 44 4.21 3.08 1.42
CA PRO A 44 3.55 2.39 2.53
C PRO A 44 4.54 1.51 3.31
N GLN A 45 4.49 1.59 4.64
CA GLN A 45 5.37 0.85 5.54
C GLN A 45 4.55 0.09 6.59
N LYS A 46 5.08 -1.06 7.02
CA LYS A 46 4.55 -1.75 8.21
C LYS A 46 5.05 -1.01 9.46
N MET A 47 4.12 -0.67 10.35
CA MET A 47 4.45 -0.01 11.61
C MET A 47 4.93 -1.01 12.69
N SER A 48 4.58 -2.29 12.58
CA SER A 48 5.09 -3.35 13.44
C SER A 48 5.24 -4.67 12.70
N GLU A 49 6.06 -5.57 13.23
CA GLU A 49 6.35 -6.88 12.63
C GLU A 49 5.08 -7.68 12.33
N HIS A 50 4.11 -7.65 13.24
CA HIS A 50 2.86 -8.41 13.16
C HIS A 50 1.67 -7.59 12.63
N SER A 51 1.92 -6.40 12.08
CA SER A 51 0.86 -5.62 11.43
C SER A 51 0.28 -6.38 10.23
N SER A 52 -1.05 -6.42 10.17
CA SER A 52 -1.82 -6.97 9.05
C SER A 52 -1.93 -6.02 7.85
N GLY A 53 -1.67 -4.73 8.05
CA GLY A 53 -1.80 -3.69 7.03
C GLY A 53 -0.56 -2.78 6.90
N PHE A 54 -0.68 -1.83 5.98
CA PHE A 54 0.28 -0.76 5.73
C PHE A 54 -0.47 0.57 5.74
N ASP A 55 0.13 1.59 6.34
CA ASP A 55 -0.47 2.92 6.36
C ASP A 55 -0.29 3.62 5.01
N LEU A 56 -1.34 4.34 4.58
CA LEU A 56 -1.34 5.15 3.35
C LEU A 56 -1.35 6.64 3.71
N MET A 57 -0.49 7.41 3.06
CA MET A 57 -0.42 8.86 3.25
C MET A 57 -1.37 9.57 2.27
N ALA A 58 -1.96 10.67 2.73
CA ALA A 58 -2.73 11.58 1.89
C ALA A 58 -1.78 12.41 1.02
N ALA A 59 -1.90 12.28 -0.30
CA ALA A 59 -1.13 13.01 -1.29
C ALA A 59 -1.80 14.33 -1.67
N LEU A 60 -1.94 15.21 -0.67
CA LEU A 60 -2.54 16.52 -0.78
C LEU A 60 -1.45 17.60 -0.76
N GLY A 61 -1.63 18.66 -1.57
CA GLY A 61 -0.78 19.85 -1.50
C GLY A 61 -1.13 20.75 -0.32
N GLU A 62 -2.39 20.72 0.10
CA GLU A 62 -2.93 21.54 1.19
C GLU A 62 -3.93 20.72 2.02
N PRO A 63 -4.13 21.02 3.31
CA PRO A 63 -5.16 20.36 4.12
C PRO A 63 -6.56 20.54 3.54
N ILE A 64 -7.39 19.51 3.66
CA ILE A 64 -8.81 19.58 3.35
C ILE A 64 -9.64 19.39 4.63
N SER A 65 -10.84 19.97 4.66
CA SER A 65 -11.83 19.70 5.70
C SER A 65 -12.94 18.83 5.13
N ILE A 66 -13.41 17.87 5.93
CA ILE A 66 -14.53 16.98 5.60
C ILE A 66 -15.58 17.19 6.69
N ALA A 67 -16.74 17.74 6.35
CA ALA A 67 -17.76 18.04 7.35
C ALA A 67 -18.50 16.76 7.80
N PRO A 68 -19.20 16.77 8.94
CA PRO A 68 -20.00 15.64 9.39
C PRO A 68 -21.02 15.19 8.31
N GLY A 69 -20.97 13.91 7.93
CA GLY A 69 -21.84 13.33 6.91
C GLY A 69 -21.32 13.44 5.47
N GLU A 70 -20.21 14.14 5.23
CA GLU A 70 -19.58 14.22 3.91
C GLU A 70 -18.64 13.04 3.63
N THR A 71 -18.35 12.81 2.35
CA THR A 71 -17.35 11.85 1.89
C THR A 71 -16.47 12.52 0.85
N ALA A 72 -15.16 12.31 0.96
CA ALA A 72 -14.18 12.87 0.03
C ALA A 72 -13.26 11.78 -0.53
N PHE A 73 -12.84 11.94 -1.78
CA PHE A 73 -11.79 11.13 -2.39
C PHE A 73 -10.44 11.76 -2.09
N VAL A 74 -9.67 11.13 -1.20
CA VAL A 74 -8.32 11.58 -0.87
C VAL A 74 -7.30 10.78 -1.68
N PRO A 75 -6.50 11.41 -2.55
CA PRO A 75 -5.50 10.71 -3.34
C PRO A 75 -4.38 10.18 -2.43
N THR A 76 -3.86 8.98 -2.73
CA THR A 76 -2.72 8.37 -2.01
C THR A 76 -1.40 8.54 -2.74
N GLY A 77 -1.44 9.00 -4.00
CA GLY A 77 -0.23 9.25 -4.76
C GLY A 77 0.52 8.01 -5.22
N ILE A 78 -0.08 6.83 -5.13
CA ILE A 78 0.51 5.57 -5.58
C ILE A 78 -0.50 4.73 -6.37
N ALA A 79 0.02 3.86 -7.23
CA ALA A 79 -0.74 2.78 -7.86
C ALA A 79 -0.11 1.44 -7.48
N LEU A 80 -0.94 0.43 -7.25
CA LEU A 80 -0.53 -0.91 -6.84
C LEU A 80 -0.83 -1.93 -7.94
N SER A 81 0.06 -2.91 -8.12
CA SER A 81 -0.22 -4.13 -8.88
C SER A 81 -0.34 -5.28 -7.89
N ILE A 82 -1.57 -5.71 -7.62
CA ILE A 82 -1.88 -6.81 -6.71
C ILE A 82 -1.78 -8.14 -7.47
N PRO A 83 -0.96 -9.10 -7.00
CA PRO A 83 -0.93 -10.44 -7.58
C PRO A 83 -2.27 -11.18 -7.37
N PRO A 84 -2.64 -12.11 -8.27
CA PRO A 84 -3.89 -12.88 -8.18
C PRO A 84 -3.93 -13.84 -6.99
#